data_AF-A0ABD6HZV0-F1
#
_entry.id   AF-A0ABD6HZV0-F1
#
_cell.length_a   1.000
_cell.length_b   1.000
_cell.length_c   1.000
_cell.angle_alpha   90.00
_cell.angle_beta   90.00
_cell.angle_gamma   90.00
#
_symmetry.space_group_name_H-M   'P 1'
#
loop_
_entity.id
_entity.type
_entity.pdbx_description
1 polymer ?
#
loop_
_entity_poly.entity_id
_entity_poly.type
_entity_poly.pdbx_seq_one_letter_code
_entity_poly.pdbx_strand_id
1 'polypeptide(L)'
;MDSEPVAYMYRDNLHSDARFSMESKIGNWSPEDINEYEISEIPLYRHAQPAPERDQVRREHAEWSQATFGDVGPIGPLKHLSKEALEAAAEPNDLSEWADMQFLLWDAQRRAGITDEQITQAMIEKLAVNKQREWPAPKDGEPRLHIKKQSALVLPEEITLEKVAEMTAARGAEYSIRDGIIAAKWWNACRAAMLSAAQQEAPDGK
;
A
#
# COMPACT_ATOMS: atom_id res chain seq x y z
N MET A 1 9.39 -13.00 -10.46
CA MET A 1 10.18 -14.17 -10.88
C MET A 1 10.00 -14.26 -12.37
N ASP A 2 10.98 -13.80 -13.13
CA ASP A 2 10.94 -13.84 -14.59
C ASP A 2 11.40 -15.24 -15.01
N SER A 3 10.46 -16.16 -15.14
CA SER A 3 10.75 -17.50 -15.64
C SER A 3 10.80 -17.45 -17.16
N GLU A 4 11.93 -17.83 -17.75
CA GLU A 4 12.05 -18.09 -19.19
C GLU A 4 10.98 -19.11 -19.64
N PRO A 5 10.38 -18.94 -20.82
CA PRO A 5 9.44 -19.92 -21.38
C PRO A 5 10.14 -21.28 -21.62
N VAL A 6 9.38 -22.36 -21.44
CA VAL A 6 9.87 -23.74 -21.64
C VAL A 6 9.46 -24.36 -22.97
N ALA A 7 8.48 -23.75 -23.65
CA ALA A 7 8.05 -24.12 -24.99
C ALA A 7 7.30 -22.97 -25.64
N TYR A 8 6.94 -23.13 -26.90
CA TYR A 8 6.21 -22.15 -27.70
C TYR A 8 5.18 -22.86 -28.57
N MET A 9 3.99 -22.27 -28.69
CA MET A 9 2.97 -22.66 -29.65
C MET A 9 2.90 -21.68 -30.81
N TYR A 10 2.76 -22.20 -32.02
CA TYR A 10 2.60 -21.42 -33.24
C TYR A 10 1.21 -21.60 -33.80
N ARG A 11 0.61 -20.49 -34.23
CA ARG A 11 -0.56 -20.50 -35.10
C ARG A 11 -0.24 -19.69 -36.34
N ASP A 12 -0.78 -20.14 -37.46
CA ASP A 12 -0.74 -19.47 -38.75
C ASP A 12 -2.06 -19.74 -39.47
N ASN A 13 -2.32 -19.00 -40.54
CA ASN A 13 -3.54 -19.15 -41.34
C ASN A 13 -3.46 -20.32 -42.36
N LEU A 14 -2.32 -20.99 -42.49
CA LEU A 14 -2.10 -22.09 -43.44
C LEU A 14 -2.49 -23.45 -42.84
N HIS A 15 -2.33 -23.63 -41.52
CA HIS A 15 -2.60 -24.87 -40.81
C HIS A 15 -3.74 -24.68 -39.80
N SER A 16 -4.69 -25.62 -39.79
CA SER A 16 -5.79 -25.60 -38.82
C SER A 16 -5.32 -25.83 -37.37
N ASP A 17 -4.22 -26.57 -37.22
CA ASP A 17 -3.74 -27.06 -35.94
C ASP A 17 -2.51 -26.27 -35.49
N ALA A 18 -2.49 -25.93 -34.20
CA ALA A 18 -1.34 -25.26 -33.60
C ALA A 18 -0.11 -26.18 -33.57
N ARG A 19 1.06 -25.64 -33.89
CA ARG A 19 2.34 -26.37 -33.94
C ARG A 19 3.16 -26.08 -32.67
N PHE A 20 3.93 -27.06 -32.21
CA PHE A 20 4.67 -26.99 -30.93
C PHE A 20 6.19 -26.97 -31.17
N SER A 21 6.92 -26.13 -30.42
CA SER A 21 8.39 -26.09 -30.40
C SER A 21 8.92 -25.90 -28.97
N MET A 22 10.12 -26.42 -28.71
CA MET A 22 10.84 -26.14 -27.45
C MET A 22 11.64 -24.83 -27.48
N GLU A 23 11.83 -24.24 -28.66
CA GLU A 23 12.60 -23.00 -28.87
C GLU A 23 11.77 -21.99 -29.65
N SER A 24 11.97 -20.69 -29.40
CA SER A 24 11.38 -19.64 -30.24
C SER A 24 11.89 -19.76 -31.67
N LYS A 25 10.99 -19.63 -32.63
CA LYS A 25 11.28 -19.70 -34.07
C LYS A 25 10.92 -18.40 -34.79
N ILE A 26 10.35 -17.42 -34.09
CA ILE A 26 9.95 -16.14 -34.67
C ILE A 26 11.13 -15.38 -35.30
N GLY A 27 12.33 -15.51 -34.74
CA GLY A 27 13.56 -14.92 -35.30
C GLY A 27 14.07 -15.58 -36.58
N ASN A 28 13.49 -16.73 -36.98
CA ASN A 28 13.86 -17.43 -38.21
C ASN A 28 12.93 -17.07 -39.39
N TRP A 29 11.93 -16.20 -39.17
CA TRP A 29 10.97 -15.79 -40.18
C TRP A 29 11.16 -14.33 -40.56
N SER A 30 10.95 -14.02 -41.84
CA SER A 30 10.97 -12.62 -42.29
C SER A 30 9.72 -11.89 -41.77
N PRO A 31 9.80 -10.56 -41.54
CA PRO A 31 8.61 -9.76 -41.20
C PRO A 31 7.49 -9.87 -42.24
N GLU A 32 7.84 -10.09 -43.51
CA GLU A 32 6.91 -10.30 -44.60
C GLU A 32 6.14 -11.62 -44.42
N ASP A 33 6.84 -12.72 -44.15
CA ASP A 33 6.23 -14.04 -43.93
C ASP A 33 5.33 -14.02 -42.68
N ILE A 34 5.75 -13.35 -41.61
CA ILE A 34 4.98 -13.27 -40.36
C ILE A 34 3.62 -12.60 -40.60
N ASN A 35 3.60 -11.53 -41.39
CA ASN A 35 2.37 -10.81 -41.70
C ASN A 35 1.51 -11.56 -42.74
N GLU A 36 2.11 -12.15 -43.77
CA GLU A 36 1.39 -12.88 -44.83
C GLU A 36 0.64 -14.09 -44.26
N TYR A 37 1.27 -14.82 -43.34
CA TYR A 37 0.70 -16.04 -42.76
C TYR A 37 0.03 -15.83 -41.39
N GLU A 38 -0.13 -14.58 -40.96
CA GLU A 38 -0.68 -14.19 -39.64
C GLU A 38 -0.08 -15.03 -38.50
N ILE A 39 1.23 -15.20 -38.57
CA ILE A 39 1.97 -16.02 -37.64
C ILE A 39 1.92 -15.39 -36.25
N SER A 40 1.53 -16.19 -35.26
CA SER A 40 1.61 -15.82 -33.84
C SER A 40 2.37 -16.89 -33.04
N GLU A 41 3.25 -16.42 -32.15
CA GLU A 41 3.99 -17.25 -31.21
C GLU A 41 3.44 -17.01 -29.80
N ILE A 42 3.03 -18.08 -29.12
CA ILE A 42 2.53 -18.05 -27.75
C ILE A 42 3.56 -18.75 -26.85
N PRO A 43 4.26 -18.03 -25.96
CA PRO A 43 5.20 -18.65 -25.03
C PRO A 43 4.45 -19.50 -23.99
N LEU A 44 4.93 -20.72 -23.78
CA LEU A 44 4.47 -21.65 -22.76
C LEU A 44 5.50 -21.71 -21.63
N TYR A 45 5.05 -21.50 -20.40
CA TYR A 45 5.90 -21.53 -19.22
C TYR A 45 5.68 -22.84 -18.44
N ARG A 46 6.71 -23.32 -17.73
CA ARG A 46 6.63 -24.57 -16.93
C ARG A 46 5.48 -24.54 -15.92
N HIS A 47 5.15 -23.34 -15.48
CA HIS A 47 3.97 -23.02 -14.70
C HIS A 47 3.02 -22.24 -15.60
N ALA A 48 1.85 -22.80 -15.89
CA ALA A 48 0.74 -21.97 -16.31
C ALA A 48 0.47 -20.94 -15.19
N GLN A 49 0.32 -19.67 -15.54
CA GLN A 49 -0.03 -18.62 -14.60
C GLN A 49 -1.27 -19.06 -13.78
N PRO A 50 -1.28 -18.99 -12.43
CA PRO A 50 -2.48 -19.25 -11.62
C PRO A 50 -3.59 -18.18 -11.77
N ALA A 51 -3.44 -17.26 -12.73
CA ALA A 51 -4.33 -16.13 -12.94
C ALA A 51 -5.75 -16.53 -13.41
N PRO A 52 -5.96 -17.48 -14.37
CA PRO A 52 -7.30 -17.76 -14.87
C PRO A 52 -8.25 -18.33 -13.82
N GLU A 53 -7.78 -19.27 -13.01
CA GLU A 53 -8.56 -19.90 -11.93
C GLU A 53 -8.83 -18.91 -10.80
N ARG A 54 -7.83 -18.13 -10.38
CA ARG A 54 -8.00 -17.11 -9.34
C ARG A 54 -8.98 -16.01 -9.78
N ASP A 55 -8.90 -15.59 -11.04
CA ASP A 55 -9.81 -14.60 -11.60
C ASP A 55 -11.22 -15.17 -11.75
N GLN A 56 -11.36 -16.46 -12.09
CA GLN A 56 -12.65 -17.15 -12.08
C GLN A 56 -13.26 -17.17 -10.67
N VAL A 57 -12.52 -17.66 -9.68
CA VAL A 57 -12.96 -17.69 -8.28
C VAL A 57 -13.35 -16.29 -7.79
N ARG A 58 -12.58 -15.25 -8.15
CA ARG A 58 -12.90 -13.86 -7.79
C ARG A 58 -14.21 -13.38 -8.42
N ARG A 59 -14.48 -13.71 -9.69
CA ARG A 59 -15.73 -13.36 -10.37
C ARG A 59 -16.93 -14.09 -9.75
N GLU A 60 -16.82 -15.40 -9.56
CA GLU A 60 -17.87 -16.22 -8.94
C GLU A 60 -18.19 -15.73 -7.52
N HIS A 61 -17.16 -15.41 -6.73
CA HIS A 61 -17.34 -14.82 -5.41
C HIS A 61 -18.06 -13.46 -5.47
N ALA A 62 -17.69 -12.58 -6.41
CA ALA A 62 -18.34 -11.28 -6.57
C ALA A 62 -19.83 -11.43 -6.94
N GLU A 63 -20.16 -12.34 -7.86
CA GLU A 63 -21.54 -12.64 -8.26
C GLU A 63 -22.36 -13.19 -7.08
N TRP A 64 -21.82 -14.17 -6.36
CA TRP A 64 -22.47 -14.75 -5.18
C TRP A 64 -22.68 -13.72 -4.06
N SER A 65 -21.65 -12.91 -3.75
CA SER A 65 -21.73 -11.88 -2.71
C SER A 65 -22.73 -10.78 -3.09
N GLN A 66 -22.80 -10.41 -4.38
CA GLN A 66 -23.83 -9.48 -4.87
C GLN A 66 -25.23 -10.05 -4.73
N ALA A 67 -25.45 -11.32 -5.10
CA ALA A 67 -26.74 -11.98 -5.00
C ALA A 67 -27.20 -12.16 -3.54
N THR A 68 -26.25 -12.43 -2.63
CA THR A 68 -26.54 -12.75 -1.22
C THR A 68 -26.73 -11.49 -0.37
N PHE A 69 -25.83 -10.51 -0.51
CA PHE A 69 -25.79 -9.34 0.37
C PHE A 69 -26.31 -8.06 -0.30
N GLY A 70 -26.53 -8.08 -1.61
CA GLY A 70 -26.99 -6.91 -2.36
C GLY A 70 -25.95 -5.78 -2.44
N ASP A 71 -26.46 -4.57 -2.67
CA ASP A 71 -25.66 -3.35 -2.84
C ASP A 71 -25.29 -2.72 -1.49
N VAL A 72 -24.31 -3.32 -0.81
CA VAL A 72 -23.70 -2.80 0.42
C VAL A 72 -22.30 -2.24 0.14
N GLY A 73 -21.88 -1.26 0.95
CA GLY A 73 -20.57 -0.63 0.83
C GLY A 73 -19.41 -1.45 1.42
N PRO A 74 -18.16 -0.98 1.26
CA PRO A 74 -16.94 -1.74 1.60
C PRO A 74 -16.68 -1.88 3.11
N ILE A 75 -17.36 -1.11 3.96
CA ILE A 75 -17.08 -1.04 5.41
C ILE A 75 -17.39 -2.37 6.11
N GLY A 76 -18.47 -3.06 5.71
CA GLY A 76 -18.86 -4.35 6.29
C GLY A 76 -17.76 -5.41 6.12
N PRO A 77 -17.36 -5.72 4.87
CA PRO A 77 -16.27 -6.65 4.59
C PRO A 77 -14.95 -6.27 5.27
N LEU A 78 -14.60 -4.98 5.37
CA LEU A 78 -13.39 -4.55 6.08
C LEU A 78 -13.44 -4.80 7.59
N LYS A 79 -14.60 -4.60 8.22
CA LYS A 79 -14.78 -4.96 9.63
C LYS A 79 -14.70 -6.47 9.84
N HIS A 80 -15.24 -7.24 8.90
CA HIS A 80 -15.16 -8.70 8.94
C HIS A 80 -13.72 -9.17 8.77
N LEU A 81 -12.97 -8.60 7.82
CA LEU A 81 -11.56 -8.91 7.57
C LEU A 81 -10.70 -8.78 8.82
N SER A 82 -11.00 -7.81 9.69
CA SER A 82 -10.29 -7.64 10.96
C SER A 82 -10.47 -8.81 11.94
N LYS A 83 -11.59 -9.52 11.87
CA LYS A 83 -11.86 -10.71 12.68
C LYS A 83 -11.16 -11.94 12.10
N GLU A 84 -11.30 -12.16 10.80
CA GLU A 84 -10.62 -13.26 10.08
C GLU A 84 -9.10 -13.17 10.22
N ALA A 85 -8.54 -11.96 10.26
CA ALA A 85 -7.12 -11.76 10.51
C ALA A 85 -6.69 -12.23 11.92
N LEU A 86 -7.57 -12.17 12.92
CA LEU A 86 -7.31 -12.69 14.27
C LEU A 86 -7.47 -14.21 14.32
N GLU A 87 -8.45 -14.76 13.59
CA GLU A 87 -8.69 -16.20 13.46
C GLU A 87 -7.50 -16.87 12.74
N ALA A 88 -7.07 -16.33 11.60
CA ALA A 88 -5.85 -16.74 10.88
C ALA A 88 -4.57 -16.63 11.73
N ALA A 89 -4.48 -15.62 12.61
CA ALA A 89 -3.33 -15.48 13.51
C ALA A 89 -3.33 -16.53 14.64
N ALA A 90 -4.50 -17.00 15.06
CA ALA A 90 -4.64 -18.08 16.05
C ALA A 90 -4.37 -19.45 15.42
N GLU A 91 -4.80 -19.67 14.17
CA GLU A 91 -4.67 -20.94 13.46
C GLU A 91 -3.98 -20.75 12.08
N PRO A 92 -2.68 -20.40 12.05
CA PRO A 92 -2.00 -20.03 10.80
C PRO A 92 -1.87 -21.18 9.78
N ASN A 93 -2.12 -22.42 10.22
CA ASN A 93 -2.12 -23.60 9.37
C ASN A 93 -3.49 -23.90 8.74
N ASP A 94 -4.56 -23.21 9.16
CA ASP A 94 -5.86 -23.36 8.53
C ASP A 94 -5.95 -22.48 7.27
N LEU A 95 -6.04 -23.10 6.11
CA LEU A 95 -6.09 -22.40 4.82
C LEU A 95 -7.44 -21.69 4.60
N SER A 96 -8.52 -22.09 5.30
CA SER A 96 -9.83 -21.41 5.21
C SER A 96 -9.72 -19.94 5.59
N GLU A 97 -9.09 -19.67 6.73
CA GLU A 97 -8.96 -18.32 7.29
C GLU A 97 -8.21 -17.37 6.36
N TRP A 98 -7.19 -17.88 5.65
CA TRP A 98 -6.48 -17.12 4.61
C TRP A 98 -7.36 -16.86 3.38
N ALA A 99 -8.21 -17.82 3.00
CA ALA A 99 -9.16 -17.65 1.91
C ALA A 99 -10.24 -16.62 2.27
N ASP A 100 -10.75 -16.64 3.49
CA ASP A 100 -11.73 -15.66 3.99
C ASP A 100 -11.16 -14.24 3.96
N MET A 101 -9.91 -14.05 4.41
CA MET A 101 -9.22 -12.77 4.25
C MET A 101 -9.16 -12.31 2.78
N GLN A 102 -8.87 -13.23 1.84
CA GLN A 102 -8.76 -12.89 0.43
C GLN A 102 -10.12 -12.52 -0.17
N PHE A 103 -11.18 -13.26 0.15
CA PHE A 103 -12.55 -12.98 -0.30
C PHE A 103 -13.06 -11.64 0.23
N LEU A 104 -12.86 -11.36 1.51
CA LEU A 104 -13.29 -10.10 2.12
C LEU A 104 -12.54 -8.89 1.58
N LEU A 105 -11.24 -9.03 1.30
CA LEU A 105 -10.46 -7.96 0.68
C LEU A 105 -10.94 -7.67 -0.76
N TRP A 106 -11.18 -8.70 -1.57
CA TRP A 106 -11.75 -8.54 -2.91
C TRP A 106 -13.13 -7.91 -2.89
N ASP A 107 -13.98 -8.31 -1.94
CA ASP A 107 -15.32 -7.76 -1.78
C ASP A 107 -15.28 -6.27 -1.41
N ALA A 108 -14.40 -5.90 -0.48
CA ALA A 108 -14.19 -4.51 -0.10
C ALA A 108 -13.69 -3.67 -1.29
N GLN A 109 -12.72 -4.17 -2.05
CA GLN A 109 -12.18 -3.49 -3.23
C GLN A 109 -13.25 -3.25 -4.29
N ARG A 110 -14.00 -4.29 -4.68
CA ARG A 110 -15.04 -4.14 -5.71
C ARG A 110 -16.14 -3.17 -5.28
N ARG A 111 -16.56 -3.22 -4.01
CA ARG A 111 -17.60 -2.33 -3.44
C ARG A 111 -17.12 -0.90 -3.29
N ALA A 112 -15.81 -0.68 -3.19
CA ALA A 112 -15.19 0.65 -3.22
C ALA A 112 -14.93 1.16 -4.65
N GLY A 113 -15.20 0.36 -5.70
CA GLY A 113 -14.89 0.70 -7.08
C GLY A 113 -13.38 0.74 -7.39
N ILE A 114 -12.55 0.04 -6.59
CA ILE A 114 -11.11 0.00 -6.77
C ILE A 114 -10.78 -1.04 -7.85
N THR A 115 -10.13 -0.61 -8.93
CA THR A 115 -9.70 -1.52 -10.00
C THR A 115 -8.38 -2.21 -9.65
N ASP A 116 -8.09 -3.30 -10.36
CA ASP A 116 -6.85 -4.05 -10.18
C ASP A 116 -5.62 -3.22 -10.54
N GLU A 117 -5.72 -2.36 -11.55
CA GLU A 117 -4.67 -1.42 -11.93
C GLU A 117 -4.42 -0.39 -10.82
N GLN A 118 -5.49 0.15 -10.24
CA GLN A 118 -5.40 1.16 -9.17
C GLN A 118 -4.73 0.59 -7.92
N ILE A 119 -5.17 -0.60 -7.44
CA ILE A 119 -4.56 -1.19 -6.26
C ILE A 119 -3.12 -1.66 -6.54
N THR A 120 -2.85 -2.18 -7.73
CA THR A 120 -1.49 -2.61 -8.11
C THR A 120 -0.54 -1.41 -8.13
N GLN A 121 -0.94 -0.29 -8.73
CA GLN A 121 -0.14 0.93 -8.72
C GLN A 121 0.08 1.46 -7.29
N ALA A 122 -0.98 1.48 -6.47
CA ALA A 122 -0.86 1.87 -5.06
C ALA A 122 0.08 0.95 -4.26
N MET A 123 0.08 -0.36 -4.54
CA MET A 123 1.00 -1.33 -3.94
C MET A 123 2.45 -1.06 -4.35
N ILE A 124 2.71 -0.76 -5.63
CA ILE A 124 4.05 -0.43 -6.15
C ILE A 124 4.60 0.81 -5.43
N GLU A 125 3.82 1.89 -5.40
CA GLU A 125 4.19 3.13 -4.73
C GLU A 125 4.40 2.94 -3.23
N LYS A 126 3.50 2.20 -2.59
CA LYS A 126 3.60 1.93 -1.15
C LYS A 126 4.83 1.08 -0.81
N LEU A 127 5.18 0.12 -1.67
CA LEU A 127 6.37 -0.69 -1.51
C LEU A 127 7.65 0.15 -1.61
N ALA A 128 7.71 1.08 -2.57
CA ALA A 128 8.83 2.00 -2.71
C ALA A 128 9.02 2.86 -1.44
N VAL A 129 7.94 3.41 -0.88
CA VAL A 129 7.98 4.14 0.40
C VAL A 129 8.43 3.24 1.55
N ASN A 130 7.91 2.01 1.64
CA ASN A 130 8.25 1.09 2.73
C ASN A 130 9.74 0.67 2.71
N LYS A 131 10.35 0.53 1.52
CA LYS A 131 11.78 0.23 1.35
C LYS A 131 12.71 1.36 1.83
N GLN A 132 12.22 2.59 1.87
CA GLN A 132 12.98 3.77 2.33
C GLN A 132 12.87 4.03 3.83
N ARG A 133 12.05 3.25 4.57
CA ARG A 133 11.84 3.43 6.01
C ARG A 133 12.87 2.68 6.83
N GLU A 134 13.11 3.20 8.03
CA GLU A 134 13.85 2.49 9.08
C GLU A 134 12.88 1.56 9.84
N TRP A 135 13.32 0.33 10.08
CA TRP A 135 12.52 -0.72 10.72
C TRP A 135 13.25 -1.27 11.96
N PRO A 136 12.53 -1.58 13.05
CA PRO A 136 13.11 -2.18 14.24
C PRO A 136 13.60 -3.62 13.97
N ALA A 137 14.41 -4.13 14.90
CA ALA A 137 14.92 -5.49 14.83
C ALA A 137 13.79 -6.54 14.77
N PRO A 138 14.04 -7.71 14.16
CA PRO A 138 13.01 -8.74 14.07
C PRO A 138 12.51 -9.28 15.42
N LYS A 139 11.19 -9.16 15.65
CA LYS A 139 10.45 -9.88 16.70
C LYS A 139 9.38 -10.76 16.05
N ASP A 140 9.25 -11.98 16.53
CA ASP A 140 8.26 -12.96 16.07
C ASP A 140 6.90 -12.71 16.74
N GLY A 141 5.81 -13.02 16.03
CA GLY A 141 4.43 -12.90 16.52
C GLY A 141 3.90 -11.47 16.74
N GLU A 142 4.68 -10.42 16.46
CA GLU A 142 4.33 -9.04 16.83
C GLU A 142 4.32 -8.11 15.60
N PRO A 143 3.34 -7.19 15.50
CA PRO A 143 3.33 -6.18 14.45
C PRO A 143 4.57 -5.30 14.50
N ARG A 144 5.24 -5.12 13.35
CA ARG A 144 6.38 -4.21 13.23
C ARG A 144 5.94 -2.88 12.67
N LEU A 145 6.18 -1.82 13.44
CA LEU A 145 5.93 -0.45 13.02
C LEU A 145 7.22 0.20 12.57
N HIS A 146 7.15 1.01 11.51
CA HIS A 146 8.28 1.81 11.06
C HIS A 146 8.67 2.85 12.12
N ILE A 147 9.96 3.13 12.22
CA ILE A 147 10.47 4.16 13.11
C ILE A 147 10.08 5.51 12.52
N LYS A 148 9.18 6.22 13.18
CA LYS A 148 8.99 7.65 12.92
C LYS A 148 10.16 8.35 13.59
N LYS A 149 11.10 8.92 12.82
CA LYS A 149 11.90 10.01 13.39
C LYS A 149 10.86 10.99 13.90
N GLN A 150 10.77 11.17 15.21
CA GLN A 150 10.08 12.32 15.75
C GLN A 150 10.66 13.48 14.96
N SER A 151 9.84 14.13 14.13
CA SER A 151 10.18 15.46 13.66
C SER A 151 10.47 16.18 14.95
N ALA A 152 11.76 16.47 15.22
CA ALA A 152 12.19 17.04 16.48
C ALA A 152 11.16 18.11 16.79
N LEU A 153 10.48 17.99 17.94
CA LEU A 153 9.59 19.04 18.42
C LEU A 153 10.37 20.32 18.19
N VAL A 154 9.96 21.13 17.21
CA VAL A 154 10.65 22.39 16.93
C VAL A 154 10.25 23.25 18.10
N LEU A 155 11.05 23.14 19.17
CA LEU A 155 10.78 23.82 20.40
C LEU A 155 10.85 25.30 20.06
N PRO A 156 9.76 26.05 20.29
CA PRO A 156 9.77 27.47 19.99
C PRO A 156 10.90 28.14 20.78
N GLU A 157 11.57 29.11 20.16
CA GLU A 157 12.56 29.93 20.86
C GLU A 157 11.90 30.77 21.96
N GLU A 158 12.70 31.20 22.93
CA GLU A 158 12.24 32.16 23.93
C GLU A 158 11.87 33.47 23.23
N ILE A 159 10.75 34.08 23.62
CA ILE A 159 10.29 35.34 23.04
C ILE A 159 10.47 36.47 24.03
N THR A 160 10.95 37.63 23.55
CA THR A 160 11.04 38.86 24.32
C THR A 160 9.84 39.77 24.05
N LEU A 161 9.66 40.79 24.89
CA LEU A 161 8.65 41.82 24.69
C LEU A 161 8.83 42.52 23.34
N GLU A 162 10.07 42.85 22.97
CA GLU A 162 10.41 43.53 21.72
C GLU A 162 9.97 42.69 20.52
N LYS A 163 10.14 41.36 20.62
CA LYS A 163 9.72 40.47 19.54
C LYS A 163 8.20 40.36 19.42
N VAL A 164 7.49 40.32 20.55
CA VAL A 164 6.02 40.38 20.58
C VAL A 164 5.51 41.70 19.99
N ALA A 165 6.17 42.81 20.32
CA ALA A 165 5.89 44.14 19.78
C ALA A 165 6.06 44.18 18.26
N GLU A 166 7.18 43.69 17.74
CA GLU A 166 7.42 43.58 16.28
C GLU A 166 6.33 42.77 15.58
N MET A 167 6.00 41.59 16.12
CA MET A 167 5.00 40.70 15.52
C MET A 167 3.60 41.31 15.52
N THR A 168 3.26 42.06 16.57
CA THR A 168 1.94 42.67 16.72
C THR A 168 1.81 43.91 15.83
N ALA A 169 2.87 44.72 15.76
CA ALA A 169 2.98 45.86 14.85
C ALA A 169 2.93 45.41 13.38
N ALA A 170 3.61 44.31 13.02
CA ALA A 170 3.55 43.73 11.67
C ALA A 170 2.15 43.28 11.25
N ARG A 171 1.27 43.01 12.22
CA ARG A 171 -0.14 42.65 12.00
C ARG A 171 -1.09 43.84 12.05
N GLY A 172 -0.57 45.06 12.23
CA GLY A 172 -1.36 46.29 12.32
C GLY A 172 -2.26 46.34 13.55
N ALA A 173 -1.98 45.54 14.59
CA ALA A 173 -2.78 45.52 15.81
C ALA A 173 -2.21 46.49 16.84
N GLU A 174 -3.09 47.26 17.49
CA GLU A 174 -2.73 48.02 18.69
C GLU A 174 -2.50 47.05 19.86
N TYR A 175 -1.47 47.32 20.65
CA TYR A 175 -1.20 46.57 21.88
C TYR A 175 -0.70 47.51 22.98
N SER A 176 -1.05 47.21 24.22
CA SER A 176 -0.43 47.88 25.36
C SER A 176 0.87 47.17 25.74
N ILE A 177 1.83 47.91 26.31
CA ILE A 177 3.07 47.32 26.85
C ILE A 177 2.75 46.19 27.84
N ARG A 178 1.66 46.35 28.63
CA ARG A 178 1.20 45.34 29.58
C ARG A 178 0.79 44.05 28.87
N ASP A 179 0.06 44.13 27.77
CA ASP A 179 -0.37 42.97 27.00
C ASP A 179 0.81 42.25 26.35
N GLY A 180 1.79 43.00 25.84
CA GLY A 180 3.02 42.43 25.31
C GLY A 180 3.82 41.65 26.37
N ILE A 181 3.93 42.19 27.59
CA ILE A 181 4.63 41.51 28.70
C ILE A 181 3.90 40.23 29.09
N ILE A 182 2.56 40.27 29.15
CA ILE A 182 1.75 39.09 29.48
C ILE A 182 1.93 38.02 28.39
N ALA A 183 1.82 38.39 27.11
CA ALA A 183 1.98 37.46 26.00
C ALA A 183 3.37 36.78 25.99
N ALA A 184 4.46 37.55 26.21
CA ALA A 184 5.80 36.99 26.29
C ALA A 184 5.96 35.99 27.46
N LYS A 185 5.41 36.33 28.64
CA LYS A 185 5.43 35.43 29.81
C LYS A 185 4.68 34.13 29.54
N TRP A 186 3.50 34.21 28.91
CA TRP A 186 2.70 33.04 28.56
C TRP A 186 3.41 32.15 27.55
N TRP A 187 3.97 32.73 26.49
CA TRP A 187 4.75 31.99 25.50
C TRP A 187 5.91 31.23 26.14
N ASN A 188 6.69 31.90 26.98
CA ASN A 188 7.86 31.29 27.64
C ASN A 188 7.44 30.23 28.67
N ALA A 189 6.28 30.37 29.32
CA ALA A 189 5.72 29.33 30.19
C ALA A 189 5.28 28.08 29.40
N CYS A 190 4.59 28.26 28.27
CA CYS A 190 4.22 27.16 27.38
C CYS A 190 5.46 26.45 26.83
N ARG A 191 6.47 27.21 26.41
CA ARG A 191 7.77 26.67 25.98
C ARG A 191 8.44 25.85 27.07
N ALA A 192 8.47 26.33 28.31
CA ALA A 192 9.04 25.60 29.44
C ALA A 192 8.32 24.28 29.73
N ALA A 193 6.98 24.27 29.61
CA ALA A 193 6.19 23.04 29.74
C ALA A 193 6.51 22.04 28.62
N MET A 194 6.64 22.50 27.37
CA MET A 194 7.04 21.66 26.23
C MET A 194 8.45 21.07 26.41
N LEU A 195 9.40 21.86 26.93
CA LEU A 195 10.76 21.41 27.26
C LEU A 195 10.76 20.32 28.35
N SER A 196 9.97 20.52 29.41
CA SER A 196 9.85 19.56 30.52
C SER A 196 9.25 18.22 30.05
N ALA A 197 8.21 18.26 29.22
CA ALA A 197 7.59 17.07 28.65
C ALA A 197 8.57 16.28 27.74
N ALA A 198 9.33 16.98 26.90
CA ALA A 198 10.32 16.35 26.02
C ALA A 198 11.46 15.66 26.79
N GLN A 199 11.81 16.15 27.98
CA GLN A 199 12.84 15.52 28.83
C GLN A 199 12.35 14.26 29.56
N GLN A 200 11.04 14.13 29.79
CA GLN A 200 10.44 12.96 30.46
C GLN A 200 10.25 11.76 29.52
N GLU A 201 10.26 11.98 28.20
CA GLU A 201 10.10 10.92 27.18
C GLU A 201 11.42 10.32 26.69
N ALA A 202 12.57 10.81 27.16
CA ALA A 202 13.85 10.14 26.93
C ALA A 202 13.84 8.79 27.67
N PRO A 203 14.05 7.65 27.00
CA PRO A 203 14.01 6.36 27.68
C PRO A 203 15.09 6.34 28.75
N ASP A 204 14.70 6.03 29.98
CA ASP A 204 15.62 5.71 31.08
C ASP A 204 16.62 4.68 30.54
N GLY A 205 17.87 5.12 30.39
CA GLY A 205 18.94 4.29 29.88
C GLY A 205 19.08 3.03 30.75
N LYS A 206 18.79 1.87 30.13
CA LYS A 206 19.24 0.55 30.55
C LYS A 206 19.56 -0.28 29.33
#